data_AF-A0A3P7EI63-F1
#
_entry.id   AF-A0A3P7EI63-F1
#
_cell.length_a   1.000
_cell.length_b   1.000
_cell.length_c   1.000
_cell.angle_alpha   90.00
_cell.angle_beta   90.00
_cell.angle_gamma   90.00
#
_symmetry.space_group_name_H-M   'P 1'
#
loop_
_entity.id
_entity.type
_entity.pdbx_description
1 polymer ?
#
loop_
_entity_poly.entity_id
_entity_poly.type
_entity_poly.pdbx_seq_one_letter_code
_entity_poly.pdbx_strand_id
1 'polypeptide(L)'
;MQHSMHTRLYGQHLAKETIITAAIAHWKNPSPKKALVMSFHGWTGCGKNYLSSMIVENLYKKGMKSDYVHVYVSTLHFSNYLEIPLYQVQLRSWIQGNVSKCERSLFVFDEVDKMPAKVIDAIKPFIDHYEYLEDVDFRKSIFIFLSNSGSNEIAQKALQHYEDGKIRETLTLKEMEDVVIASAFNTEGKSCFSFYLTTEDVKL
;
A
#
# COMPACT_ATOMS: atom_id res chain seq x y z
N MET A 1 11.68 13.63 5.13
CA MET A 1 11.14 12.70 4.11
C MET A 1 11.68 12.98 2.71
N GLN A 2 11.39 14.12 2.08
CA GLN A 2 11.83 14.43 0.70
C GLN A 2 13.33 14.23 0.46
N HIS A 3 14.19 14.76 1.34
CA HIS A 3 15.64 14.60 1.22
C HIS A 3 16.08 13.13 1.28
N SER A 4 15.59 12.37 2.25
CA SER A 4 15.93 10.95 2.45
C SER A 4 15.54 10.09 1.24
N MET A 5 14.36 10.31 0.66
CA MET A 5 13.92 9.56 -0.52
C MET A 5 14.64 9.98 -1.79
N HIS A 6 14.95 11.26 -1.97
CA HIS A 6 15.71 11.71 -3.14
C HIS A 6 17.11 11.09 -3.19
N THR A 7 17.77 10.94 -2.05
CA THR A 7 19.17 10.48 -1.96
C THR A 7 19.33 8.97 -1.84
N ARG A 8 18.32 8.23 -1.37
CA ARG A 8 18.48 6.77 -1.16
C ARG A 8 17.58 5.88 -2.01
N LEU A 9 16.52 6.41 -2.63
CA LEU A 9 15.64 5.63 -3.51
C LEU A 9 16.05 5.86 -4.98
N TYR A 10 16.52 4.84 -5.68
CA TYR A 10 17.03 4.99 -7.05
C TYR A 10 16.06 4.38 -8.08
N GLY A 11 15.94 5.01 -9.25
CA GLY A 11 15.13 4.49 -10.37
C GLY A 11 13.61 4.47 -10.15
N GLN A 12 13.11 4.99 -9.02
CA GLN A 12 11.69 5.00 -8.68
C GLN A 12 11.10 6.42 -8.78
N HIS A 13 11.21 7.07 -9.94
CA HIS A 13 10.76 8.46 -10.13
C HIS A 13 9.26 8.62 -9.85
N LEU A 14 8.43 7.72 -10.40
CA LEU A 14 6.99 7.69 -10.15
C LEU A 14 6.64 7.58 -8.66
N ALA A 15 7.33 6.69 -7.94
CA ALA A 15 7.09 6.48 -6.53
C ALA A 15 7.46 7.73 -5.71
N LYS A 16 8.60 8.36 -6.02
CA LYS A 16 9.06 9.55 -5.28
C LYS A 16 8.05 10.69 -5.35
N GLU A 17 7.54 10.97 -6.54
CA GLU A 17 6.67 12.13 -6.77
C GLU A 17 5.32 11.97 -6.06
N THR A 18 4.69 10.80 -6.24
CA THR A 18 3.34 10.56 -5.74
C THR A 18 3.31 10.27 -4.24
N ILE A 19 4.17 9.37 -3.77
CA ILE A 19 4.06 8.79 -2.41
C ILE A 19 4.50 9.79 -1.34
N ILE A 20 5.58 10.53 -1.60
CA ILE A 20 6.05 11.52 -0.64
C ILE A 20 4.99 12.61 -0.44
N THR A 21 4.42 13.07 -1.54
CA THR A 21 3.40 14.12 -1.53
C THR A 21 2.16 13.64 -0.79
N ALA A 22 1.65 12.44 -1.11
CA ALA A 22 0.49 11.86 -0.45
C ALA A 22 0.72 11.62 1.05
N ALA A 23 1.85 11.01 1.43
CA ALA A 23 2.19 10.75 2.83
C ALA A 23 2.32 12.03 3.65
N ILE A 24 3.01 13.05 3.13
CA ILE A 24 3.16 14.34 3.82
C ILE A 24 1.83 15.06 3.94
N ALA A 25 1.04 15.11 2.85
CA ALA A 25 -0.26 15.79 2.85
C ALA A 25 -1.21 15.16 3.87
N HIS A 26 -1.31 13.82 3.89
CA HIS A 26 -2.14 13.11 4.85
C HIS A 26 -1.65 13.27 6.29
N TRP A 27 -0.34 13.22 6.53
CA TRP A 27 0.21 13.37 7.87
C TRP A 27 0.01 14.78 8.44
N LYS A 28 0.12 15.80 7.59
CA LYS A 28 -0.08 17.21 7.99
C LYS A 28 -1.54 17.60 8.12
N ASN A 29 -2.47 16.90 7.48
CA ASN A 29 -3.89 17.17 7.62
C ASN A 29 -4.38 16.71 9.01
N PRO A 30 -4.90 17.62 9.87
CA PRO A 30 -5.45 17.24 11.18
C PRO A 30 -6.78 16.49 11.10
N SER A 31 -7.51 16.61 9.99
CA SER A 31 -8.84 16.02 9.76
C SER A 31 -8.95 15.44 8.34
N PRO A 32 -8.16 14.38 8.02
CA PRO A 32 -8.33 13.64 6.78
C PRO A 32 -9.74 13.05 6.69
N LYS A 33 -10.28 12.96 5.48
CA LYS A 33 -11.63 12.40 5.23
C LYS A 33 -11.64 10.87 5.21
N LYS A 34 -10.51 10.26 4.89
CA LYS A 34 -10.32 8.81 4.79
C LYS A 34 -8.88 8.43 5.12
N ALA A 35 -8.68 7.17 5.50
CA ALA A 35 -7.36 6.60 5.73
C ALA A 35 -6.49 6.73 4.47
N LEU A 36 -5.18 6.94 4.62
CA LEU A 36 -4.27 6.91 3.48
C LEU A 36 -4.01 5.45 3.10
N VAL A 37 -4.41 5.08 1.90
CA VAL A 37 -4.13 3.77 1.33
C VAL A 37 -3.06 3.91 0.24
N MET A 38 -2.00 3.13 0.37
CA MET A 38 -0.93 3.02 -0.61
C MET A 38 -0.73 1.55 -0.96
N SER A 39 -0.55 1.24 -2.23
CA SER A 39 -0.24 -0.11 -2.68
C SER A 39 0.92 -0.05 -3.67
N PHE A 40 1.97 -0.81 -3.37
CA PHE A 40 3.22 -0.81 -4.10
C PHE A 40 3.32 -2.11 -4.88
N HIS A 41 3.33 -1.98 -6.20
CA HIS A 41 3.42 -3.08 -7.15
C HIS A 41 4.76 -3.05 -7.87
N GLY A 42 5.31 -4.21 -8.19
CA GLY A 42 6.55 -4.33 -8.97
C GLY A 42 7.32 -5.59 -8.65
N TRP A 43 8.46 -5.78 -9.32
CA TRP A 43 9.29 -6.97 -9.15
C TRP A 43 9.86 -7.08 -7.73
N THR A 44 10.24 -8.30 -7.34
CA THR A 44 10.98 -8.52 -6.10
C THR A 44 12.34 -7.81 -6.14
N GLY A 45 12.83 -7.33 -5.01
CA GLY A 45 14.11 -6.62 -4.94
C GLY A 45 14.13 -5.18 -5.48
N CYS A 46 13.06 -4.68 -6.12
CA CYS A 46 13.01 -3.29 -6.63
C CYS A 46 12.80 -2.21 -5.54
N GLY A 47 12.77 -2.60 -4.26
CA GLY A 47 12.75 -1.65 -3.15
C GLY A 47 11.38 -1.32 -2.55
N LYS A 48 10.34 -2.15 -2.74
CA LYS A 48 9.01 -1.94 -2.12
C LYS A 48 9.09 -1.86 -0.58
N ASN A 49 9.75 -2.82 0.06
CA ASN A 49 9.93 -2.86 1.52
C ASN A 49 10.90 -1.76 1.99
N TYR A 50 11.86 -1.39 1.14
CA TYR A 50 12.75 -0.27 1.42
C TYR A 50 11.95 1.04 1.45
N LEU A 51 11.10 1.27 0.45
CA LEU A 51 10.22 2.43 0.37
C LEU A 51 9.25 2.53 1.55
N SER A 52 8.60 1.43 1.94
CA SER A 52 7.74 1.42 3.14
C SER A 52 8.54 1.75 4.41
N SER A 53 9.74 1.21 4.55
CA SER A 53 10.67 1.53 5.65
C SER A 53 11.06 3.01 5.65
N MET A 54 11.33 3.59 4.49
CA MET A 54 11.62 5.02 4.38
C MET A 54 10.43 5.88 4.83
N ILE A 55 9.20 5.51 4.48
CA ILE A 55 7.99 6.22 4.93
C ILE A 55 7.92 6.17 6.46
N VAL A 56 7.99 4.95 7.00
CA VAL A 56 7.92 4.69 8.44
C VAL A 56 8.99 5.45 9.22
N GLU A 57 10.26 5.40 8.79
CA GLU A 57 11.40 6.10 9.42
C GLU A 57 11.23 7.62 9.46
N ASN A 58 10.48 8.17 8.51
CA ASN A 58 10.25 9.62 8.44
C ASN A 58 8.99 10.07 9.18
N LEU A 59 8.04 9.17 9.45
CA LEU A 59 6.80 9.48 10.19
C LEU A 59 6.94 9.16 11.68
N TYR A 60 7.64 8.09 12.04
CA TYR A 60 7.77 7.62 13.41
C TYR A 60 9.22 7.68 13.86
N LYS A 61 9.47 8.33 15.00
CA LYS A 61 10.82 8.47 15.59
C LYS A 61 11.52 7.12 15.84
N LYS A 62 10.75 6.09 16.21
CA LYS A 62 11.25 4.72 16.43
C LYS A 62 11.28 3.87 15.14
N GLY A 63 10.88 4.43 14.00
CA GLY A 63 10.76 3.72 12.72
C GLY A 63 9.94 2.44 12.85
N MET A 64 10.45 1.34 12.28
CA MET A 64 9.83 0.01 12.33
C MET A 64 9.73 -0.58 13.75
N LYS A 65 10.42 0.00 14.75
CA LYS A 65 10.30 -0.39 16.16
C LYS A 65 9.26 0.44 16.92
N SER A 66 8.48 1.25 16.20
CA SER A 66 7.38 2.00 16.79
C SER A 66 6.25 1.06 17.18
N ASP A 67 5.68 1.28 18.36
CA ASP A 67 4.52 0.52 18.87
C ASP A 67 3.25 0.76 18.03
N TYR A 68 3.27 1.76 17.13
CA TYR A 68 2.18 2.17 16.23
C TYR A 68 2.46 1.85 14.76
N VAL A 69 3.54 1.10 14.49
CA VAL A 69 3.85 0.61 13.14
C VAL A 69 3.76 -0.90 13.19
N HIS A 70 2.96 -1.44 12.29
CA HIS A 70 2.61 -2.84 12.34
C HIS A 70 2.79 -3.50 10.97
N VAL A 71 3.36 -4.71 10.96
CA VAL A 71 3.69 -5.42 9.72
C VAL A 71 3.07 -6.81 9.76
N TYR A 72 2.30 -7.14 8.72
CA TYR A 72 1.79 -8.47 8.42
C TYR A 72 2.44 -8.99 7.14
N VAL A 73 3.06 -10.17 7.19
CA VAL A 73 3.55 -10.89 6.02
C VAL A 73 2.58 -12.01 5.67
N SER A 74 1.99 -11.99 4.47
CA SER A 74 0.87 -12.87 4.12
C SER A 74 1.22 -14.36 4.19
N THR A 75 2.39 -14.74 3.67
CA THR A 75 2.85 -16.14 3.67
C THR A 75 3.19 -16.68 5.05
N LEU A 76 3.50 -15.80 6.01
CA LEU A 76 3.79 -16.19 7.38
C LEU A 76 2.51 -16.28 8.22
N HIS A 77 1.63 -15.30 8.11
CA HIS A 77 0.51 -15.13 9.03
C HIS A 77 -0.82 -15.71 8.51
N PHE A 78 -0.94 -15.94 7.19
CA PHE A 78 -2.17 -16.41 6.55
C PHE A 78 -1.92 -17.69 5.73
N SER A 79 -1.07 -18.58 6.23
CA SER A 79 -0.60 -19.77 5.51
C SER A 79 -1.60 -20.91 5.45
N ASN A 80 -2.49 -21.07 6.45
CA ASN A 80 -3.48 -22.14 6.50
C ASN A 80 -4.86 -21.69 6.00
N TYR A 81 -5.29 -22.20 4.85
CA TYR A 81 -6.60 -21.85 4.27
C TYR A 81 -7.79 -22.27 5.14
N LEU A 82 -7.63 -23.28 6.01
CA LEU A 82 -8.68 -23.72 6.93
C LEU A 82 -8.92 -22.73 8.08
N GLU A 83 -7.94 -21.86 8.36
CA GLU A 83 -7.99 -20.88 9.45
C GLU A 83 -8.44 -19.50 8.98
N ILE A 84 -8.81 -19.33 7.70
CA ILE A 84 -9.27 -18.05 7.14
C ILE A 84 -10.33 -17.35 8.03
N PRO A 85 -11.40 -18.02 8.52
CA PRO A 85 -12.37 -17.36 9.38
C PRO A 85 -11.75 -16.82 10.68
N LEU A 86 -10.81 -17.55 11.28
CA LEU A 86 -10.10 -17.13 12.47
C LEU A 86 -9.19 -15.93 12.17
N TYR A 87 -8.47 -15.97 11.05
CA TYR A 87 -7.61 -14.86 10.60
C TYR A 87 -8.41 -13.57 10.39
N GLN A 88 -9.60 -13.65 9.79
CA GLN A 88 -10.46 -12.47 9.61
C GLN A 88 -10.85 -11.84 10.96
N VAL A 89 -11.23 -12.66 11.94
CA VAL A 89 -11.61 -12.17 13.28
C VAL A 89 -10.41 -11.56 14.01
N GLN A 90 -9.27 -12.26 14.01
CA GLN A 90 -8.05 -11.78 14.65
C GLN A 90 -7.55 -10.48 14.01
N LEU A 91 -7.57 -10.40 12.68
CA LEU A 91 -7.12 -9.22 11.96
C LEU A 91 -7.99 -7.99 12.25
N ARG A 92 -9.32 -8.14 12.26
CA ARG A 92 -10.24 -7.05 12.62
C ARG A 92 -10.00 -6.55 14.05
N SER A 93 -9.99 -7.47 15.00
CA SER A 93 -9.75 -7.16 16.42
C SER A 93 -8.40 -6.48 16.63
N TRP A 94 -7.36 -6.95 15.93
CA TRP A 94 -6.03 -6.37 16.01
C TRP A 94 -5.93 -4.98 15.37
N ILE A 95 -6.55 -4.74 14.20
CA ILE A 95 -6.58 -3.41 13.58
C ILE A 95 -7.31 -2.44 14.50
N GLN A 96 -8.53 -2.79 14.93
CA GLN A 96 -9.34 -1.97 15.84
C GLN A 96 -8.58 -1.66 17.12
N GLY A 97 -8.07 -2.68 17.81
CA GLY A 97 -7.38 -2.51 19.07
C GLY A 97 -6.10 -1.67 19.00
N ASN A 98 -5.43 -1.62 17.85
CA ASN A 98 -4.26 -0.74 17.65
C ASN A 98 -4.68 0.70 17.31
N VAL A 99 -5.69 0.89 16.46
CA VAL A 99 -6.19 2.24 16.11
C VAL A 99 -6.85 2.90 17.32
N SER A 100 -7.56 2.15 18.17
CA SER A 100 -8.09 2.66 19.44
C SER A 100 -7.00 3.19 20.38
N LYS A 101 -5.76 2.68 20.29
CA LYS A 101 -4.62 3.19 21.06
C LYS A 101 -3.96 4.40 20.39
N CYS A 102 -3.94 4.42 19.06
CA CYS A 102 -3.35 5.48 18.25
C CYS A 102 -4.03 5.56 16.88
N GLU A 103 -4.82 6.61 16.64
CA GLU A 103 -5.50 6.83 15.36
C GLU A 103 -4.52 6.93 14.18
N ARG A 104 -3.28 7.34 14.47
CA ARG A 104 -2.15 7.43 13.54
C ARG A 104 -1.36 6.12 13.50
N SER A 105 -1.99 4.96 13.65
CA SER A 105 -1.32 3.68 13.40
C SER A 105 -1.08 3.46 11.91
N LEU A 106 0.04 2.82 11.58
CA LEU A 106 0.42 2.47 10.21
C LEU A 106 0.52 0.95 10.09
N PHE A 107 -0.17 0.40 9.09
CA PHE A 107 -0.22 -1.02 8.79
C PHE A 107 0.46 -1.31 7.46
N VAL A 108 1.44 -2.21 7.46
CA VAL A 108 2.09 -2.73 6.26
C VAL A 108 1.66 -4.18 6.05
N PHE A 109 1.02 -4.47 4.93
CA PHE A 109 0.68 -5.81 4.49
C PHE A 109 1.62 -6.20 3.35
N ASP A 110 2.53 -7.13 3.63
CA ASP A 110 3.51 -7.64 2.67
C ASP A 110 3.00 -8.91 1.97
N GLU A 111 3.46 -9.09 0.74
CA GLU A 111 3.09 -10.17 -0.18
C GLU A 111 1.58 -10.34 -0.35
N VAL A 112 0.84 -9.24 -0.55
CA VAL A 112 -0.62 -9.26 -0.63
C VAL A 112 -1.14 -10.03 -1.84
N ASP A 113 -0.30 -10.23 -2.87
CA ASP A 113 -0.57 -11.14 -3.99
C ASP A 113 -0.76 -12.60 -3.54
N LYS A 114 -0.22 -12.97 -2.38
CA LYS A 114 -0.35 -14.29 -1.77
C LYS A 114 -1.38 -14.32 -0.63
N MET A 115 -1.99 -13.19 -0.30
CA MET A 115 -3.01 -13.13 0.75
C MET A 115 -4.32 -13.77 0.25
N PRO A 116 -4.98 -14.62 1.06
CA PRO A 116 -6.30 -15.12 0.70
C PRO A 116 -7.30 -13.97 0.55
N ALA A 117 -8.07 -13.97 -0.54
CA ALA A 117 -9.10 -12.98 -0.86
C ALA A 117 -9.98 -12.62 0.36
N LYS A 118 -10.50 -13.63 1.04
CA LYS A 118 -11.36 -13.47 2.21
C LYS A 118 -10.65 -12.73 3.36
N VAL A 119 -9.35 -12.89 3.54
CA VAL A 119 -8.60 -12.13 4.57
C VAL A 119 -8.56 -10.65 4.20
N ILE A 120 -8.39 -10.31 2.92
CA ILE A 120 -8.42 -8.92 2.46
C ILE A 120 -9.81 -8.28 2.68
N ASP A 121 -10.89 -9.05 2.51
CA ASP A 121 -12.26 -8.58 2.79
C ASP A 121 -12.46 -8.16 4.26
N ALA A 122 -11.63 -8.66 5.18
CA ALA A 122 -11.67 -8.24 6.57
C ALA A 122 -11.05 -6.86 6.80
N ILE A 123 -10.21 -6.38 5.88
CA ILE A 123 -9.54 -5.07 5.96
C ILE A 123 -10.41 -3.97 5.33
N LYS A 124 -11.18 -4.31 4.28
CA LYS A 124 -11.99 -3.37 3.48
C LYS A 124 -12.77 -2.32 4.30
N PRO A 125 -13.46 -2.67 5.41
CA PRO A 125 -14.21 -1.67 6.18
C PRO A 125 -13.34 -0.51 6.67
N PHE A 126 -12.08 -0.76 7.06
CA PHE A 126 -11.20 0.23 7.68
C PHE A 126 -10.54 1.20 6.69
N ILE A 127 -10.59 0.87 5.40
CA ILE A 127 -9.97 1.67 4.32
C ILE A 127 -10.99 2.40 3.45
N ASP A 128 -12.28 2.06 3.58
CA ASP A 128 -13.36 2.70 2.84
C ASP A 128 -13.90 3.94 3.59
N HIS A 129 -14.86 4.65 3.00
CA HIS A 129 -15.39 5.95 3.46
C HIS A 129 -16.30 5.87 4.71
N TYR A 130 -16.01 4.99 5.66
CA TYR A 130 -16.69 4.99 6.95
C TYR A 130 -15.95 5.91 7.92
N GLU A 131 -16.58 7.02 8.32
CA GLU A 131 -15.99 7.95 9.30
C GLU A 131 -15.77 7.29 10.66
N TYR A 132 -16.68 6.38 11.04
CA TYR A 132 -16.64 5.64 12.29
C TYR A 132 -17.01 4.18 12.03
N LEU A 133 -16.17 3.28 12.51
CA LEU A 133 -16.45 1.85 12.61
C LEU A 133 -16.30 1.45 14.06
N GLU A 134 -17.42 1.10 14.70
CA GLU A 134 -17.45 0.71 16.12
C GLU A 134 -16.77 1.75 17.04
N ASP A 135 -17.10 3.03 16.84
CA ASP A 135 -16.58 4.18 17.61
C ASP A 135 -15.07 4.46 17.46
N VAL A 136 -14.41 3.84 16.49
CA VAL A 136 -12.99 4.09 16.17
C VAL A 136 -12.87 4.90 14.87
N ASP A 137 -12.10 5.99 14.91
CA ASP A 137 -11.80 6.85 13.76
C ASP A 137 -10.53 6.35 13.04
N PHE A 138 -10.73 5.75 11.87
CA PHE A 138 -9.64 5.22 11.04
C PHE A 138 -9.06 6.25 10.09
N ARG A 139 -9.64 7.45 9.98
CA ARG A 139 -9.31 8.40 8.90
C ARG A 139 -7.86 8.88 8.96
N LYS A 140 -7.21 8.84 10.12
CA LYS A 140 -5.79 9.21 10.28
C LYS A 140 -4.81 8.06 10.11
N SER A 141 -5.30 6.83 9.96
CA SER A 141 -4.48 5.64 9.81
C SER A 141 -3.91 5.54 8.40
N ILE A 142 -2.80 4.81 8.28
CA ILE A 142 -2.10 4.59 7.01
C ILE A 142 -2.02 3.09 6.73
N PHE A 143 -2.42 2.68 5.54
CA PHE A 143 -2.35 1.30 5.06
C PHE A 143 -1.42 1.22 3.86
N ILE A 144 -0.41 0.34 3.94
CA ILE A 144 0.56 0.09 2.88
C ILE A 144 0.47 -1.37 2.47
N PHE A 145 0.10 -1.64 1.22
CA PHE A 145 0.04 -2.98 0.65
C PHE A 145 1.25 -3.19 -0.27
N LEU A 146 1.97 -4.30 -0.15
CA LEU A 146 3.15 -4.61 -0.97
C LEU A 146 2.85 -5.88 -1.77
N SER A 147 2.93 -5.77 -3.09
CA SER A 147 2.52 -6.82 -4.01
C SER A 147 3.55 -7.07 -5.11
N ASN A 148 3.69 -8.32 -5.52
CA ASN A 148 4.39 -8.70 -6.75
C ASN A 148 3.44 -8.87 -7.96
N SER A 149 2.13 -8.70 -7.77
CA SER A 149 1.16 -8.73 -8.89
C SER A 149 1.47 -7.65 -9.91
N GLY A 150 1.28 -7.97 -11.20
CA GLY A 150 1.54 -7.06 -12.30
C GLY A 150 3.02 -6.86 -12.62
N SER A 151 3.93 -7.56 -11.94
CA SER A 151 5.38 -7.32 -12.09
C SER A 151 5.90 -7.61 -13.50
N ASN A 152 5.36 -8.63 -14.17
CA ASN A 152 5.72 -8.96 -15.56
C ASN A 152 5.22 -7.88 -16.52
N GLU A 153 4.00 -7.43 -16.37
CA GLU A 153 3.36 -6.43 -17.21
C GLU A 153 4.02 -5.06 -17.02
N ILE A 154 4.36 -4.70 -15.78
CA ILE A 154 5.18 -3.52 -15.45
C ILE A 154 6.53 -3.60 -16.16
N ALA A 155 7.20 -4.76 -16.11
CA ALA A 155 8.50 -4.96 -16.75
C ALA A 155 8.39 -4.88 -18.29
N GLN A 156 7.35 -5.47 -18.87
CA GLN A 156 7.09 -5.41 -20.31
C GLN A 156 6.79 -3.99 -20.79
N LYS A 157 5.96 -3.23 -20.06
CA LYS A 157 5.69 -1.82 -20.39
C LYS A 157 6.97 -0.98 -20.31
N ALA A 158 7.79 -1.20 -19.29
CA ALA A 158 9.07 -0.50 -19.16
C ALA A 158 10.06 -0.88 -20.28
N LEU A 159 10.09 -2.16 -20.68
CA LEU A 159 10.89 -2.64 -21.81
C LEU A 159 10.42 -2.01 -23.11
N GLN A 160 9.12 -2.04 -23.41
CA GLN A 160 8.55 -1.44 -24.60
C GLN A 160 8.86 0.06 -24.67
N HIS A 161 8.75 0.78 -23.55
CA HIS A 161 9.08 2.20 -23.49
C HIS A 161 10.55 2.48 -23.81
N TYR A 162 11.45 1.60 -23.35
CA TYR A 162 12.86 1.67 -23.70
C TYR A 162 13.12 1.34 -25.18
N GLU A 163 12.47 0.31 -25.71
CA GLU A 163 12.56 -0.10 -27.13
C GLU A 163 12.05 0.99 -28.09
N ASP A 164 11.07 1.78 -27.66
CA ASP A 164 10.60 2.98 -28.36
C ASP A 164 11.62 4.14 -28.34
N GLY A 165 12.79 3.96 -27.73
CA GLY A 165 13.83 4.98 -27.60
C GLY A 165 13.50 6.08 -26.59
N LYS A 166 12.51 5.87 -25.72
CA LYS A 166 12.11 6.84 -24.69
C LYS A 166 12.90 6.60 -23.41
N ILE A 167 13.25 7.68 -22.72
CA ILE A 167 13.91 7.59 -21.42
C ILE A 167 12.92 7.09 -20.35
N ARG A 168 13.41 6.36 -19.35
CA ARG A 168 12.57 5.79 -18.27
C ARG A 168 11.75 6.86 -17.55
N GLU A 169 12.35 8.01 -17.29
CA GLU A 169 11.76 9.10 -16.52
C GLU A 169 10.55 9.75 -17.22
N THR A 170 10.30 9.46 -18.50
CA THR A 170 9.09 9.91 -19.20
C THR A 170 7.91 8.95 -19.08
N LEU A 171 8.10 7.75 -18.51
CA LEU A 171 6.97 6.89 -18.12
C LEU A 171 6.11 7.64 -17.11
N THR A 172 4.81 7.69 -17.39
CA THR A 172 3.85 8.39 -16.53
C THR A 172 3.18 7.43 -15.54
N LEU A 173 2.68 7.99 -14.42
CA LEU A 173 1.94 7.20 -13.43
C LEU A 173 0.71 6.54 -14.07
N LYS A 174 -0.04 7.30 -14.87
CA LYS A 174 -1.25 6.84 -15.54
C LYS A 174 -1.00 5.60 -16.42
N GLU A 175 0.07 5.63 -17.22
CA GLU A 175 0.42 4.47 -18.06
C GLU A 175 0.73 3.22 -17.24
N MET A 176 1.34 3.39 -16.06
CA MET A 176 1.63 2.25 -15.18
C MET A 176 0.39 1.80 -14.40
N GLU A 177 -0.49 2.71 -14.00
CA GLU A 177 -1.78 2.39 -13.40
C GLU A 177 -2.63 1.54 -14.34
N ASP A 178 -2.74 1.92 -15.62
CA ASP A 178 -3.48 1.16 -16.63
C ASP A 178 -2.97 -0.29 -16.74
N VAL A 179 -1.64 -0.47 -16.70
CA VAL A 179 -0.99 -1.79 -16.73
C VAL A 179 -1.30 -2.60 -15.48
N VAL A 180 -1.20 -2.00 -14.29
CA VAL A 180 -1.47 -2.68 -13.02
C VAL A 180 -2.94 -3.08 -12.94
N ILE A 181 -3.85 -2.18 -13.30
CA ILE A 181 -5.29 -2.41 -13.31
C ILE A 181 -5.62 -3.57 -14.25
N ALA A 182 -5.11 -3.57 -15.49
CA ALA A 182 -5.32 -4.65 -16.44
C ALA A 182 -4.80 -6.00 -15.90
N SER A 183 -3.62 -6.02 -15.26
CA SER A 183 -3.05 -7.25 -14.68
C SER A 183 -3.88 -7.80 -13.51
N ALA A 184 -4.50 -6.92 -12.71
CA ALA A 184 -5.36 -7.29 -11.60
C ALA A 184 -6.68 -7.91 -12.09
N PHE A 185 -7.18 -7.53 -13.27
CA PHE A 185 -8.37 -8.12 -13.88
C PHE A 185 -8.10 -9.42 -14.66
N ASN A 186 -6.91 -9.56 -15.28
CA ASN A 186 -6.60 -10.69 -16.16
C ASN A 186 -6.06 -11.95 -15.46
N THR A 187 -5.82 -11.92 -14.15
CA THR A 187 -5.37 -13.11 -13.43
C THR A 187 -6.54 -14.06 -13.17
N GLU A 188 -6.76 -14.99 -14.10
CA GLU A 188 -7.75 -16.08 -14.01
C GLU A 188 -7.73 -16.73 -12.62
N GLY A 189 -8.89 -16.71 -11.94
CA GLY A 189 -9.10 -17.40 -10.67
C GLY A 189 -8.96 -16.55 -9.40
N LYS A 190 -8.59 -15.26 -9.48
CA LYS A 190 -8.68 -14.34 -8.33
C LYS A 190 -9.78 -13.32 -8.54
N SER A 191 -10.99 -13.72 -8.15
CA SER A 191 -12.16 -12.88 -7.89
C SER A 191 -11.78 -11.45 -7.48
N CYS A 192 -12.11 -10.48 -8.35
CA CYS A 192 -12.26 -9.05 -8.11
C CYS A 192 -11.66 -8.49 -6.81
N PHE A 193 -10.44 -7.97 -6.90
CA PHE A 193 -9.99 -6.91 -6.01
C PHE A 193 -9.56 -5.71 -6.85
N SER A 194 -10.53 -4.86 -7.21
CA SER A 194 -10.23 -3.45 -7.45
C SER A 194 -9.76 -2.86 -6.12
N PHE A 195 -8.46 -2.98 -5.82
CA PHE A 195 -7.81 -1.94 -5.03
C PHE A 195 -7.59 -0.78 -5.97
N TYR A 196 -8.46 0.22 -5.83
CA TYR A 196 -8.26 1.54 -6.39
C TYR A 196 -6.98 2.10 -5.75
N LEU A 197 -5.87 1.99 -6.47
CA LEU A 197 -4.77 2.94 -6.31
C LEU A 197 -5.11 4.14 -7.16
N THR A 198 -6.03 4.95 -6.64
CA THR A 198 -6.12 6.33 -7.04
C THR A 198 -5.62 7.13 -5.85
N THR A 199 -4.64 7.99 -6.08
CA THR A 199 -4.50 9.19 -5.24
C THR A 199 -5.69 10.09 -5.55
N GLU A 200 -6.91 9.63 -5.24
CA GLU A 200 -8.15 10.32 -5.65
C GLU A 200 -8.35 11.66 -4.92
N ASP A 201 -7.45 12.04 -4.00
CA ASP A 201 -7.56 13.28 -3.23
C ASP A 201 -6.30 14.16 -3.25
N VAL A 202 -5.50 14.11 -4.33
CA VAL A 202 -4.66 15.28 -4.68
C VAL A 202 -5.40 16.12 -5.74
N LYS A 203 -6.60 16.58 -5.38
CA LYS A 203 -7.16 17.82 -5.91
C LYS A 203 -6.99 18.88 -4.83
N LEU A 204 -5.85 19.56 -4.87
CA LEU A 204 -5.78 20.99 -4.57
C LEU A 204 -5.66 21.71 -5.91
#